data_AF-A0A7K6B8V7-F1
#
_entry.id   AF-A0A7K6B8V7-F1
#
_cell.length_a   1.000
_cell.length_b   1.000
_cell.length_c   1.000
_cell.angle_alpha   90.00
_cell.angle_beta   90.00
_cell.angle_gamma   90.00
#
_symmetry.space_group_name_H-M   'P 1'
#
loop_
_entity.id
_entity.type
_entity.pdbx_description
1 polymer ?
#
loop_
_entity_poly.entity_id
_entity_poly.type
_entity_poly.pdbx_seq_one_letter_code
_entity_poly.pdbx_strand_id
1 'polypeptide(L)'
;DPSGTFVQLRLHLVQTTCSKRASRRHNCRPLDTRRKPICLACYKFDSAEVPKVLDKYHNCGPSHHLAAKEIRRRDEAECRAVEEAGKGGDSLYLPGMFAFSVGLPA
;
A
#
# COMPACT_ATOMS: atom_id res chain seq x y z
N ASP A 1 -3.45 -15.49 -12.45
CA ASP A 1 -2.25 -15.68 -11.63
C ASP A 1 -2.63 -16.27 -10.30
N PRO A 2 -1.99 -17.37 -9.87
CA PRO A 2 -2.42 -18.20 -8.75
C PRO A 2 -2.32 -17.53 -7.36
N SER A 3 -1.89 -16.26 -7.27
CA SER A 3 -1.68 -15.53 -6.00
C SER A 3 -2.65 -14.35 -5.79
N GLY A 4 -3.70 -14.24 -6.62
CA GLY A 4 -4.74 -13.22 -6.48
C GLY A 4 -4.52 -11.89 -7.24
N THR A 5 -5.45 -10.94 -7.08
CA THR A 5 -5.60 -9.74 -7.91
C THR A 5 -4.78 -8.56 -7.38
N PHE A 6 -3.92 -7.99 -8.22
CA PHE A 6 -3.23 -6.74 -7.91
C PHE A 6 -4.00 -5.54 -8.45
N VAL A 7 -4.12 -4.47 -7.65
CA VAL A 7 -4.81 -3.23 -8.00
C VAL A 7 -3.93 -2.05 -7.64
N GLN A 8 -3.65 -1.19 -8.63
CA GLN A 8 -2.95 0.06 -8.48
C GLN A 8 -3.88 1.24 -8.79
N LEU A 9 -4.00 2.17 -7.85
CA LEU A 9 -4.85 3.35 -7.93
C LEU A 9 -4.00 4.61 -7.80
N ARG A 10 -4.22 5.56 -8.71
CA ARG A 10 -3.61 6.89 -8.67
C ARG A 10 -4.72 7.93 -8.66
N LEU A 11 -4.92 8.55 -7.50
CA LEU A 11 -6.06 9.41 -7.23
C LEU A 11 -5.60 10.83 -6.93
N HIS A 12 -6.34 11.83 -7.39
CA HIS A 12 -6.13 13.21 -6.97
C HIS A 12 -6.94 13.48 -5.71
N LEU A 13 -6.28 13.90 -4.64
CA LEU A 13 -6.95 14.33 -3.43
C LEU A 13 -7.37 15.80 -3.58
N VAL A 14 -8.56 16.10 -3.07
CA VAL A 14 -9.12 17.45 -3.02
C VAL A 14 -9.32 17.82 -1.55
N GLN A 15 -8.87 19.02 -1.17
CA GLN A 15 -9.13 19.53 0.16
C GLN A 15 -10.63 19.75 0.34
N THR A 16 -11.17 19.53 1.54
CA THR A 16 -12.58 19.79 1.83
C THR A 16 -12.71 20.84 2.92
N THR A 17 -13.91 21.39 3.07
CA THR A 17 -14.24 22.33 4.15
C THR A 17 -14.17 21.71 5.55
N CYS A 18 -14.05 20.38 5.65
CA CYS A 18 -14.03 19.65 6.90
C CYS A 18 -12.61 19.51 7.48
N SER A 19 -12.51 19.53 8.80
CA SER A 19 -11.26 19.23 9.49
C SER A 19 -11.00 17.72 9.51
N LYS A 20 -9.72 17.31 9.52
CA LYS A 20 -9.29 15.89 9.49
C LYS A 20 -9.83 15.05 10.66
N ARG A 21 -10.17 15.68 11.79
CA ARG A 21 -10.69 15.01 13.00
C ARG A 21 -12.22 14.84 12.99
N ALA A 22 -12.93 15.40 12.01
CA ALA A 22 -14.37 15.23 11.88
C ALA A 22 -14.66 13.81 11.33
N SER A 23 -14.86 12.85 12.21
CA SER A 23 -14.85 11.41 11.89
C SER A 23 -15.99 10.91 11.01
N ARG A 24 -17.00 11.72 10.71
CA ARG A 24 -18.13 11.37 9.83
C ARG A 24 -19.01 12.60 9.62
N ARG A 25 -18.90 13.27 8.47
CA ARG A 25 -19.98 14.14 7.99
C ARG A 25 -20.16 13.92 6.49
N HIS A 26 -21.38 13.53 6.13
CA HIS A 26 -21.79 13.16 4.77
C HIS A 26 -21.83 14.35 3.77
N ASN A 27 -21.41 15.55 4.19
CA ASN A 27 -21.60 16.81 3.43
C ASN A 27 -20.33 17.68 3.38
N CYS A 28 -19.13 17.08 3.37
CA CYS A 28 -17.89 17.85 3.20
C CYS A 28 -17.78 18.34 1.76
N ARG A 29 -17.86 19.66 1.56
CA ARG A 29 -17.76 20.26 0.22
C ARG A 29 -16.29 20.30 -0.22
N PRO A 30 -15.97 19.94 -1.47
CA PRO A 30 -14.64 20.16 -2.02
C PRO A 30 -14.30 21.66 -2.03
N LEU A 31 -13.11 22.01 -1.58
CA LEU A 31 -12.52 23.33 -1.77
C LEU A 31 -11.79 23.32 -3.11
N ASP A 32 -12.01 24.35 -3.92
CA ASP A 32 -11.34 24.48 -5.21
C ASP A 32 -9.91 24.99 -5.01
N THR A 33 -9.00 24.05 -4.74
CA THR A 33 -7.58 24.32 -4.57
C THR A 33 -6.83 24.10 -5.88
N ARG A 34 -5.90 25.00 -6.22
CA ARG A 34 -5.05 24.81 -7.41
C ARG A 34 -4.16 23.57 -7.30
N ARG A 35 -3.72 23.24 -6.08
CA ARG A 35 -2.87 22.06 -5.83
C ARG A 35 -3.73 20.89 -5.40
N LYS A 36 -3.72 19.83 -6.22
CA LYS A 36 -4.39 18.54 -5.95
C LYS A 36 -3.31 17.45 -5.78
N PRO A 37 -2.88 17.15 -4.54
CA PRO A 37 -1.85 16.14 -4.33
C PRO A 37 -2.32 14.78 -4.85
N ILE A 38 -1.39 14.04 -5.43
CA ILE A 38 -1.67 12.69 -5.94
C ILE A 38 -1.45 11.71 -4.79
N CYS A 39 -2.40 10.80 -4.59
CA CYS A 39 -2.22 9.63 -3.77
C CYS A 39 -2.03 8.40 -4.66
N LEU A 40 -0.99 7.62 -4.39
CA LEU A 40 -0.83 6.28 -4.93
C LEU A 40 -1.29 5.27 -3.88
N ALA A 41 -2.07 4.29 -4.29
CA ALA A 41 -2.44 3.16 -3.46
C ALA A 41 -2.33 1.85 -4.26
N CYS A 42 -1.69 0.85 -3.68
CA CYS A 42 -1.45 -0.45 -4.28
C CYS A 42 -1.95 -1.52 -3.32
N TYR A 43 -2.71 -2.47 -3.84
CA TYR A 43 -3.31 -3.54 -3.07
C TYR A 43 -3.11 -4.86 -3.78
N LYS A 44 -2.80 -5.90 -3.01
CA LYS A 44 -2.85 -7.28 -3.47
C LYS A 44 -3.96 -7.99 -2.71
N PHE A 45 -4.95 -8.47 -3.44
CA PHE A 45 -6.03 -9.28 -2.92
C PHE A 45 -5.71 -10.76 -3.14
N ASP A 46 -6.04 -11.59 -2.17
CA ASP A 46 -6.09 -13.03 -2.30
C ASP A 46 -7.25 -13.42 -3.24
N SER A 47 -7.08 -14.49 -4.00
CA SER A 47 -8.12 -15.08 -4.87
C SER A 47 -9.08 -16.02 -4.14
N ALA A 48 -8.90 -16.24 -2.83
CA ALA A 48 -9.79 -17.07 -2.01
C ALA A 48 -11.22 -16.50 -1.88
N GLU A 49 -12.17 -17.34 -1.42
CA GLU A 49 -13.62 -17.03 -1.30
C GLU A 49 -13.93 -15.78 -0.45
N VAL A 50 -13.00 -15.36 0.41
CA VAL A 50 -13.07 -14.08 1.11
C VAL A 50 -11.93 -13.19 0.60
N PRO A 51 -12.22 -12.03 0.00
CA PRO A 51 -11.18 -11.13 -0.49
C PRO A 51 -10.37 -10.58 0.69
N LYS A 52 -9.27 -11.26 0.99
CA LYS A 52 -8.29 -10.86 1.99
C LYS A 52 -7.22 -10.02 1.31
N VAL A 53 -6.85 -8.90 1.91
CA VAL A 53 -5.70 -8.12 1.44
C VAL A 53 -4.42 -8.85 1.90
N LEU A 54 -3.64 -9.35 0.95
CA LEU A 54 -2.33 -9.96 1.20
C LEU A 54 -1.31 -8.92 1.61
N ASP A 55 -1.25 -7.82 0.85
CA ASP A 55 -0.39 -6.69 1.16
C ASP A 55 -0.96 -5.38 0.58
N LYS A 56 -0.51 -4.24 1.12
CA LYS A 56 -0.95 -2.91 0.71
C LYS A 56 0.13 -1.86 0.91
N TYR A 57 0.18 -0.91 -0.01
CA TYR A 57 0.99 0.29 0.08
C TYR A 57 0.13 1.52 -0.25
N HIS A 58 0.31 2.63 0.46
CA HIS A 58 -0.30 3.89 0.08
C HIS A 58 0.56 5.09 0.49
N ASN A 59 0.68 6.05 -0.42
CA ASN A 59 1.35 7.32 -0.17
C ASN A 59 0.45 8.48 -0.62
N CYS A 60 -0.21 9.08 0.36
CA CYS A 60 -1.12 10.22 0.19
C CYS A 60 -0.52 11.54 0.73
N GLY A 61 0.81 11.62 0.88
CA GLY A 61 1.48 12.79 1.47
C GLY A 61 1.57 14.00 0.53
N PRO A 62 1.73 15.22 1.08
CA PRO A 62 2.08 16.38 0.26
C PRO A 62 3.47 16.14 -0.36
N SER A 63 3.50 15.84 -1.66
CA SER A 63 4.77 15.63 -2.39
C SER A 63 5.56 16.94 -2.40
N HIS A 64 6.69 17.00 -1.68
CA HIS A 64 7.60 18.11 -1.80
C HIS A 64 8.20 18.07 -3.22
N HIS A 65 8.04 19.14 -4.00
CA HIS A 65 8.43 19.15 -5.42
C HIS A 65 9.91 18.78 -5.62
N LEU A 66 10.77 19.12 -4.65
CA LEU A 66 12.21 18.78 -4.69
C LEU A 66 12.50 17.27 -4.55
N ALA A 67 11.56 16.49 -4.00
CA ALA A 67 11.72 15.05 -3.79
C ALA A 67 10.78 14.21 -4.68
N ALA A 68 10.04 14.84 -5.61
CA ALA A 68 8.97 14.16 -6.36
C ALA A 68 9.46 12.95 -7.17
N LYS A 69 10.65 13.03 -7.77
CA LYS A 69 11.23 11.93 -8.55
C LYS A 69 11.66 10.76 -7.64
N GLU A 70 12.26 11.06 -6.50
CA GLU A 70 12.71 10.04 -5.54
C GLU A 70 11.53 9.33 -4.88
N ILE A 71 10.52 10.12 -4.46
CA ILE A 71 9.26 9.58 -3.93
C ILE A 71 8.61 8.67 -4.96
N ARG A 72 8.52 9.09 -6.22
CA ARG A 72 7.96 8.26 -7.29
C ARG A 72 8.70 6.93 -7.46
N ARG A 73 10.05 6.96 -7.48
CA ARG A 73 10.86 5.75 -7.63
C ARG A 73 10.63 4.79 -6.47
N ARG A 74 10.59 5.32 -5.24
CA ARG A 74 10.28 4.54 -4.04
C ARG A 74 8.87 3.96 -4.11
N ASP A 75 7.88 4.79 -4.41
CA ASP A 75 6.48 4.40 -4.56
C ASP A 75 6.32 3.24 -5.57
N GLU A 76 7.01 3.31 -6.72
CA GLU A 76 7.03 2.25 -7.74
C GLU A 76 7.73 0.97 -7.27
N ALA A 77 8.73 1.06 -6.40
CA ALA A 77 9.39 -0.11 -5.81
C ALA A 77 8.48 -0.80 -4.77
N GLU A 78 7.85 -0.02 -3.89
CA GLU A 78 6.94 -0.52 -2.86
C GLU A 78 5.70 -1.18 -3.49
N CYS A 79 5.12 -0.58 -4.54
CA CYS A 79 4.00 -1.17 -5.25
C CYS A 79 4.35 -2.48 -5.97
N ARG A 80 5.58 -2.61 -6.50
CA ARG A 80 6.06 -3.88 -7.05
C ARG A 80 6.21 -4.94 -5.96
N ALA A 81 6.69 -4.58 -4.77
CA ALA A 81 6.75 -5.52 -3.65
C ALA A 81 5.34 -6.05 -3.27
N VAL A 82 4.33 -5.18 -3.27
CA VAL A 82 2.93 -5.57 -3.06
C VAL A 82 2.42 -6.50 -4.17
N GLU A 83 2.77 -6.25 -5.44
CA GLU A 83 2.37 -7.10 -6.56
C GLU A 83 2.92 -8.53 -6.45
N GLU A 84 4.16 -8.66 -5.98
CA GLU A 84 4.85 -9.93 -5.73
C GLU A 84 4.38 -10.66 -4.46
N ALA A 85 3.59 -9.99 -3.60
CA ALA A 85 3.03 -10.62 -2.42
C ALA A 85 2.19 -11.85 -2.80
N GLY A 86 2.45 -12.98 -2.15
CA GLY A 86 1.78 -14.26 -2.42
C GLY A 86 2.36 -15.05 -3.61
N LYS A 87 3.28 -14.50 -4.41
CA LYS A 87 3.99 -15.27 -5.45
C LYS A 87 5.09 -16.18 -4.88
N GLY A 88 5.58 -15.88 -3.68
CA GLY A 88 6.60 -16.67 -2.96
C GLY A 88 6.07 -17.92 -2.24
N GLY A 89 4.76 -18.22 -2.30
CA GLY A 89 4.19 -19.41 -1.67
C GLY A 89 4.61 -20.74 -2.32
N ASP A 90 5.12 -20.69 -3.56
CA ASP A 90 5.71 -21.83 -4.27
C ASP A 90 7.21 -22.02 -3.99
N SER A 91 7.80 -21.18 -3.11
CA SER A 91 9.05 -21.51 -2.46
C SER A 91 8.76 -22.56 -1.39
N LEU A 92 8.71 -23.83 -1.81
CA LEU A 92 8.91 -25.05 -1.01
C LEU A 92 9.00 -24.77 0.49
N TYR A 93 7.89 -24.93 1.21
CA TYR A 93 7.90 -25.05 2.66
C TYR A 93 8.81 -26.24 3.02
N LEU A 94 10.09 -25.97 3.24
CA LEU A 94 11.05 -26.93 3.76
C LEU A 94 10.80 -27.01 5.27
N PRO A 95 10.26 -28.13 5.80
CA PRO A 95 10.07 -28.29 7.22
C PRO A 95 11.46 -28.19 7.90
N GLY A 96 11.68 -27.14 8.71
CA GLY A 96 12.94 -26.94 9.44
C GLY A 96 13.51 -25.52 9.42
N MET A 97 13.03 -24.61 8.56
CA MET A 97 13.57 -23.23 8.47
C MET A 97 13.37 -22.37 9.73
N PHE A 98 12.51 -22.78 10.65
CA PHE A 98 12.26 -22.10 11.92
C PHE A 98 12.51 -22.99 13.15
N ALA A 99 13.32 -24.05 13.00
CA ALA A 99 13.72 -24.89 14.12
C ALA A 99 14.75 -24.14 15.01
N PHE A 100 14.23 -23.35 15.94
CA PHE A 100 14.81 -22.92 17.21
C PHE A 100 16.31 -22.54 17.20
N SER A 101 16.63 -21.26 16.96
CA SER A 101 17.90 -20.66 17.37
C SER A 101 17.83 -20.17 18.83
N VAL A 102 17.50 -21.08 19.77
CA VAL A 102 17.58 -20.80 21.20
C VAL A 102 18.61 -21.75 21.81
N GLY A 103 19.82 -21.23 22.04
CA GLY A 103 20.81 -21.85 22.92
C GLY A 103 22.20 -22.06 22.31
N LEU A 104 23.03 -21.01 22.31
CA LEU A 104 24.48 -21.18 22.48
C LEU A 104 24.88 -20.41 23.74
N PRO A 105 25.38 -21.08 24.81
CA PRO A 105 25.95 -20.40 25.96
C PRO A 105 27.32 -19.80 25.60
N ALA A 106 27.65 -18.67 26.25
CA ALA A 106 28.93 -17.96 26.14
C ALA A 106 30.09 -18.71 26.81
#